data_AF-A0A2E1I226-F1
#
_entry.id   AF-A0A2E1I226-F1
#
_cell.length_a   1.000
_cell.length_b   1.000
_cell.length_c   1.000
_cell.angle_alpha   90.00
_cell.angle_beta   90.00
_cell.angle_gamma   90.00
#
_symmetry.space_group_name_H-M   'P 1'
#
loop_
_entity.id
_entity.type
_entity.pdbx_description
1 polymer ?
#
loop_
_entity_poly.entity_id
_entity_poly.type
_entity_poly.pdbx_seq_one_letter_code
_entity_poly.pdbx_strand_id
1 'polypeptide(L)'
;ASIYFKKVAQFHRKIPREFYLNAKLKTLLYDSLENTDKEIQIKKMIDNYENEDFLDKIYYNYSMLLFSRGSTQKGKKYLNKAIRKNSNDNDLLYRGYNKIAKMYFEDSKYVIAGKYLDSTLKNLDVRSKQFWEIQRQKKGLNQIIKLENDITLYDSLIKISFYDSKKLDDILSQIDVNETKERQEKLKQNNKNRPDNISRTSTRKSNFYFYDDKLVELGKNSFEILWGKRTRESYWRNSSSVSVQQEISEEEEIKLVEPKEISNSLRNTELFSAIPVTNSQRDSINNLRAQSYLRLGELYLVKYKDYELAKSRLNKLVGQKVNQQILAEAKYLLFKIFKQVDEQRAQELKKEVIEDYPETKFAKILKSSNNLVLEEDVLKEKLDSLQLLFEEQKFEEVINGIENQLSFIDNKEMSFDWELLKAASVGRLEGILKYNEMLKELIAKYPNSNRKKEIQKINSEINKKWKTQKSESISGKYSLIFPLEKREFEETVLDSISSIVGGSNRVSMDVYDYDIKLIVIKDFENIEKANYLRRAIERSIDLLKLKNNFVVLSSQYKNMLIYKTLDLYKEN
;
A
#
# COMPACT_ATOMS: atom_id res chain seq x y z
N ALA A 1 -2.44 -38.46 -17.93
CA ALA A 1 -2.10 -37.43 -18.94
C ALA A 1 -1.15 -37.93 -20.04
N SER A 2 0.05 -38.43 -19.72
CA SER A 2 1.06 -38.87 -20.72
C SER A 2 0.52 -39.89 -21.75
N ILE A 3 -0.27 -40.87 -21.31
CA ILE A 3 -0.90 -41.89 -22.18
C ILE A 3 -1.77 -41.26 -23.29
N TYR A 4 -2.55 -40.22 -22.97
CA TYR A 4 -3.42 -39.56 -23.96
C TYR A 4 -2.63 -38.76 -24.98
N PHE A 5 -1.58 -38.05 -24.55
CA PHE A 5 -0.71 -37.34 -25.49
C PHE A 5 0.04 -38.30 -26.41
N LYS A 6 0.46 -39.48 -25.92
CA LYS A 6 1.07 -40.53 -26.76
C LYS A 6 0.10 -41.02 -27.83
N LYS A 7 -1.17 -41.28 -27.47
CA LYS A 7 -2.22 -41.64 -28.45
C LYS A 7 -2.43 -40.54 -29.49
N VAL A 8 -2.47 -39.27 -29.08
CA VAL A 8 -2.65 -38.15 -30.03
C VAL A 8 -1.44 -38.00 -30.97
N ALA A 9 -0.22 -38.16 -30.45
CA ALA A 9 1.00 -38.08 -31.26
C ALA A 9 1.10 -39.20 -32.32
N GLN A 10 0.48 -40.36 -32.10
CA GLN A 10 0.45 -41.48 -33.06
C GLN A 10 -0.39 -41.20 -34.31
N PHE A 11 -1.25 -40.18 -34.31
CA PHE A 11 -2.03 -39.83 -35.51
C PHE A 11 -1.18 -39.14 -36.59
N HIS A 12 0.04 -38.67 -36.28
CA HIS A 12 0.96 -38.06 -37.24
C HIS A 12 0.28 -36.99 -38.13
N ARG A 13 0.25 -37.20 -39.46
CA ARG A 13 -0.33 -36.30 -40.46
C ARG A 13 -1.86 -36.37 -40.54
N LYS A 14 -2.52 -37.28 -39.80
CA LYS A 14 -3.98 -37.42 -39.80
C LYS A 14 -4.70 -36.35 -38.98
N ILE A 15 -3.97 -35.52 -38.24
CA ILE A 15 -4.50 -34.42 -37.43
C ILE A 15 -3.80 -33.10 -37.80
N PRO A 16 -4.41 -31.93 -37.52
CA PRO A 16 -3.76 -30.64 -37.73
C PRO A 16 -2.40 -30.58 -37.03
N ARG A 17 -1.43 -29.93 -37.68
CA ARG A 17 -0.03 -29.93 -37.26
C ARG A 17 0.15 -29.37 -35.85
N GLU A 18 -0.61 -28.36 -35.48
CA GLU A 18 -0.61 -27.77 -34.14
C GLU A 18 -0.88 -28.81 -33.04
N PHE A 19 -1.93 -29.63 -33.21
CA PHE A 19 -2.29 -30.66 -32.23
C PHE A 19 -1.23 -31.75 -32.14
N TYR A 20 -0.68 -32.17 -33.30
CA TYR A 20 0.43 -33.11 -33.34
C TYR A 20 1.66 -32.58 -32.58
N LEU A 21 2.05 -31.33 -32.84
CA LEU A 21 3.21 -30.71 -32.21
C LEU A 21 3.01 -30.53 -30.71
N ASN A 22 1.86 -30.01 -30.28
CA ASN A 22 1.54 -29.87 -28.88
C ASN A 22 1.54 -31.22 -28.16
N ALA A 23 0.93 -32.25 -28.75
CA ALA A 23 0.95 -33.60 -28.18
C ALA A 23 2.38 -34.15 -28.08
N LYS A 24 3.18 -34.05 -29.14
CA LYS A 24 4.57 -34.52 -29.18
C LYS A 24 5.48 -33.80 -28.17
N LEU A 25 5.34 -32.48 -28.04
CA LEU A 25 6.08 -31.69 -27.05
C LEU A 25 5.68 -32.10 -25.62
N LYS A 26 4.38 -32.29 -25.36
CA LYS A 26 3.91 -32.75 -24.05
C LYS A 26 4.36 -34.17 -23.74
N THR A 27 4.32 -35.10 -24.70
CA THR A 27 4.89 -36.45 -24.49
C THR A 27 6.36 -36.37 -24.13
N LEU A 28 7.14 -35.54 -24.83
CA LEU A 28 8.57 -35.37 -24.57
C LEU A 28 8.84 -34.80 -23.18
N LEU A 29 8.04 -33.84 -22.72
CA LEU A 29 8.20 -33.26 -21.39
C LEU A 29 7.82 -34.23 -20.26
N TYR A 30 6.82 -35.09 -20.47
CA TYR A 30 6.35 -36.06 -19.49
C TYR A 30 7.03 -37.44 -19.57
N ASP A 31 7.86 -37.69 -20.59
CA ASP A 31 8.55 -38.97 -20.74
C ASP A 31 9.68 -39.13 -19.71
N SER A 32 10.03 -40.38 -19.39
CA SER A 32 11.17 -40.71 -18.54
C SER A 32 12.52 -40.62 -19.26
N LEU A 33 12.53 -40.18 -20.53
CA LEU A 33 13.75 -39.96 -21.32
C LEU A 33 14.74 -39.05 -20.60
N GLU A 34 16.02 -39.27 -20.85
CA GLU A 34 17.07 -38.36 -20.40
C GLU A 34 16.90 -36.97 -21.01
N ASN A 35 17.31 -35.94 -20.26
CA ASN A 35 17.16 -34.56 -20.67
C ASN A 35 17.97 -34.18 -21.93
N THR A 36 19.05 -34.91 -22.19
CA THR A 36 19.89 -34.86 -23.39
C THR A 36 19.10 -35.31 -24.62
N ASP A 37 18.45 -36.47 -24.54
CA ASP A 37 17.62 -37.02 -25.62
C ASP A 37 16.41 -36.14 -25.92
N LYS A 38 15.77 -35.61 -24.87
CA LYS A 38 14.66 -34.64 -25.02
C LYS A 38 15.11 -33.40 -25.79
N GLU A 39 16.29 -32.87 -25.49
CA GLU A 39 16.84 -31.71 -26.19
C GLU A 39 17.14 -32.02 -27.66
N ILE A 40 17.73 -33.18 -27.97
CA ILE A 40 17.99 -33.58 -29.36
C ILE A 40 16.68 -33.66 -30.15
N GLN A 41 15.64 -34.27 -29.58
CA GLN A 41 14.35 -34.38 -30.24
C GLN A 41 13.67 -33.02 -30.45
N ILE A 42 13.75 -32.11 -29.48
CA ILE A 42 13.21 -30.74 -29.64
C ILE A 42 13.99 -29.96 -30.69
N LYS A 43 15.32 -30.08 -30.76
CA LYS A 43 16.12 -29.44 -31.82
C LYS A 43 15.74 -29.94 -33.21
N LYS A 44 15.55 -31.25 -33.38
CA LYS A 44 15.01 -31.83 -34.63
C LYS A 44 13.63 -31.26 -34.99
N MET A 45 12.81 -30.88 -34.00
CA MET A 45 11.53 -30.21 -34.24
C MET A 45 11.71 -28.73 -34.62
N ILE A 46 12.72 -28.05 -34.10
CA ILE A 46 13.06 -26.67 -34.48
C ILE A 46 13.54 -26.62 -35.93
N ASP A 47 14.36 -27.58 -36.34
CA ASP A 47 14.99 -27.59 -37.68
C ASP A 47 14.04 -28.09 -38.78
N ASN A 48 12.86 -28.60 -38.42
CA ASN A 48 11.89 -29.10 -39.39
C ASN A 48 11.08 -27.96 -40.01
N TYR A 49 11.21 -27.80 -41.33
CA TYR A 49 10.50 -26.80 -42.13
C TYR A 49 8.97 -26.82 -41.94
N GLU A 50 8.36 -28.00 -41.77
CA GLU A 50 6.90 -28.13 -41.54
C GLU A 50 6.43 -27.48 -40.22
N ASN A 51 7.37 -27.07 -39.34
CA ASN A 51 7.07 -26.49 -38.04
C ASN A 51 7.32 -24.98 -37.99
N GLU A 52 7.67 -24.34 -39.11
CA GLU A 52 8.08 -22.94 -39.15
C GLU A 52 7.06 -21.98 -38.51
N ASP A 53 5.77 -22.25 -38.75
CA ASP A 53 4.64 -21.48 -38.21
C ASP A 53 4.40 -21.70 -36.70
N PHE A 54 4.91 -22.80 -36.13
CA PHE A 54 4.69 -23.21 -34.74
C PHE A 54 5.98 -23.15 -33.89
N LEU A 55 7.00 -22.48 -34.40
CA LEU A 55 8.28 -22.33 -33.72
C LEU A 55 8.15 -21.61 -32.37
N ASP A 56 7.16 -20.74 -32.21
CA ASP A 56 6.82 -20.09 -30.95
C ASP A 56 6.56 -21.10 -29.82
N LYS A 57 5.69 -22.09 -30.06
CA LYS A 57 5.33 -23.16 -29.12
C LYS A 57 6.51 -24.09 -28.85
N ILE A 58 7.29 -24.40 -29.89
CA ILE A 58 8.48 -25.26 -29.75
C ILE A 58 9.56 -24.54 -28.92
N TYR A 59 9.87 -23.28 -29.21
CA TYR A 59 10.82 -22.48 -28.45
C TYR A 59 10.39 -22.27 -27.00
N TYR A 60 9.10 -22.06 -26.74
CA TYR A 60 8.57 -21.96 -25.39
C TYR A 60 8.81 -23.25 -24.60
N ASN A 61 8.40 -24.41 -25.13
CA ASN A 61 8.60 -25.70 -24.44
C ASN A 61 10.08 -26.04 -24.29
N TYR A 62 10.92 -25.70 -25.27
CA TYR A 62 12.37 -25.85 -25.15
C TYR A 62 12.95 -24.98 -24.03
N SER A 63 12.49 -23.73 -23.89
CA SER A 63 12.92 -22.86 -22.81
C SER A 63 12.54 -23.41 -21.43
N MET A 64 11.35 -24.02 -21.29
CA MET A 64 10.93 -24.67 -20.05
C MET A 64 11.83 -25.86 -19.69
N LEU A 65 12.21 -26.68 -20.68
CA LEU A 65 13.17 -27.76 -20.49
C LEU A 65 14.56 -27.23 -20.08
N LEU A 66 15.00 -26.11 -20.66
CA LEU A 66 16.27 -25.49 -20.27
C LEU A 66 16.22 -24.94 -18.84
N PHE A 67 15.09 -24.38 -18.42
CA PHE A 67 14.89 -23.92 -17.04
C PHE A 67 14.89 -25.07 -16.04
N SER A 68 14.25 -26.21 -16.34
CA SER A 68 14.28 -27.38 -15.45
C SER A 68 15.68 -27.98 -15.29
N ARG A 69 16.61 -27.69 -16.21
CA ARG A 69 18.03 -28.08 -16.16
C ARG A 69 18.94 -27.04 -15.50
N GLY A 70 18.39 -25.95 -14.96
CA GLY A 70 19.17 -24.85 -14.40
C GLY A 70 19.90 -23.98 -15.44
N SER A 71 19.69 -24.21 -16.74
CA SER A 71 20.29 -23.41 -17.83
C SER A 71 19.52 -22.09 -18.06
N THR A 72 19.53 -21.21 -17.06
CA THR A 72 18.72 -19.99 -17.01
C THR A 72 18.96 -19.05 -18.19
N GLN A 73 20.21 -18.78 -18.56
CA GLN A 73 20.55 -17.86 -19.65
C GLN A 73 20.09 -18.36 -21.03
N LYS A 74 20.35 -19.65 -21.32
CA LYS A 74 19.88 -20.27 -22.57
C LYS A 74 18.35 -20.32 -22.61
N GLY A 75 17.71 -20.64 -21.49
CA GLY A 75 16.25 -20.61 -21.36
C GLY A 75 15.67 -19.23 -21.65
N LYS A 76 16.22 -18.15 -21.04
CA LYS A 76 15.81 -16.76 -21.31
C LYS A 76 15.97 -16.41 -22.79
N LYS A 77 17.05 -16.84 -23.46
CA LYS A 77 17.28 -16.62 -24.89
C LYS A 77 16.19 -17.26 -25.76
N TYR A 78 15.86 -18.54 -25.53
CA TYR A 78 14.83 -19.24 -26.31
C TYR A 78 13.41 -18.78 -25.98
N LEU A 79 13.14 -18.40 -24.73
CA LEU A 79 11.84 -17.81 -24.38
C LEU A 79 11.61 -16.47 -25.09
N ASN A 80 12.64 -15.61 -25.16
CA ASN A 80 12.57 -14.37 -25.94
C ASN A 80 12.37 -14.65 -27.45
N LYS A 81 12.95 -15.73 -27.99
CA LYS A 81 12.67 -16.14 -29.38
C LYS A 81 11.21 -16.54 -29.56
N ALA A 82 10.62 -17.27 -28.62
CA ALA A 82 9.21 -17.66 -28.66
C ALA A 82 8.29 -16.44 -28.70
N ILE A 83 8.47 -15.52 -27.75
CA ILE A 83 7.69 -14.26 -27.63
C ILE A 83 7.77 -13.42 -28.91
N ARG A 84 8.95 -13.35 -29.55
CA ARG A 84 9.14 -12.59 -30.80
C ARG A 84 8.51 -13.26 -32.02
N LYS A 85 8.47 -14.60 -32.06
CA LYS A 85 7.97 -15.34 -33.23
C LYS A 85 6.46 -15.20 -33.39
N ASN A 86 5.71 -15.15 -32.29
CA ASN A 86 4.26 -14.97 -32.31
C ASN A 86 3.83 -13.88 -31.32
N SER A 87 3.76 -12.65 -31.83
CA SER A 87 3.36 -11.47 -31.05
C SER A 87 1.85 -11.29 -30.91
N ASN A 88 1.04 -12.18 -31.52
CA ASN A 88 -0.42 -12.11 -31.47
C ASN A 88 -1.02 -13.10 -30.46
N ASP A 89 -0.25 -14.08 -29.97
CA ASP A 89 -0.69 -15.03 -28.95
C ASP A 89 -0.53 -14.42 -27.55
N ASN A 90 -1.60 -13.78 -27.07
CA ASN A 90 -1.64 -13.15 -25.75
C ASN A 90 -1.34 -14.15 -24.61
N ASP A 91 -1.76 -15.41 -24.70
CA ASP A 91 -1.51 -16.41 -23.65
C ASP A 91 -0.02 -16.79 -23.59
N LEU A 92 0.61 -16.99 -24.76
CA LEU A 92 2.06 -17.22 -24.84
C LEU A 92 2.85 -16.03 -24.30
N LEU A 93 2.49 -14.80 -24.71
CA LEU A 93 3.13 -13.57 -24.27
C LEU A 93 2.99 -13.40 -22.75
N TYR A 94 1.79 -13.59 -22.22
CA TYR A 94 1.51 -13.59 -20.78
C TYR A 94 2.43 -14.57 -20.04
N ARG A 95 2.44 -15.86 -20.44
CA ARG A 95 3.25 -16.89 -19.77
C ARG A 95 4.74 -16.58 -19.85
N GLY A 96 5.19 -16.13 -21.01
CA GLY A 96 6.59 -15.80 -21.25
C GLY A 96 7.07 -14.62 -20.40
N TYR A 97 6.37 -13.49 -20.47
CA TYR A 97 6.73 -12.31 -19.69
C TYR A 97 6.61 -12.56 -18.18
N ASN A 98 5.58 -13.28 -17.72
CA ASN A 98 5.42 -13.63 -16.31
C ASN A 98 6.58 -14.52 -15.82
N LYS A 99 7.01 -15.51 -16.62
CA LYS A 99 8.14 -16.37 -16.26
C LYS A 99 9.44 -15.56 -16.16
N ILE A 100 9.68 -14.64 -17.10
CA ILE A 100 10.87 -13.78 -17.08
C ILE A 100 10.82 -12.82 -15.87
N ALA A 101 9.66 -12.23 -15.57
CA ALA A 101 9.45 -11.37 -14.42
C ALA A 101 9.79 -12.08 -13.11
N LYS A 102 9.27 -13.31 -12.91
CA LYS A 102 9.55 -14.13 -11.72
C LYS A 102 11.04 -14.42 -11.58
N MET A 103 11.72 -14.79 -12.65
CA MET A 103 13.17 -15.02 -12.60
C MET A 103 13.95 -13.76 -12.22
N TYR A 104 13.59 -12.60 -12.76
CA TYR A 104 14.24 -11.35 -12.35
C TYR A 104 13.90 -10.94 -10.92
N PHE A 105 12.71 -11.30 -10.43
CA PHE A 105 12.35 -11.08 -9.03
C PHE A 105 13.17 -11.97 -8.09
N GLU A 106 13.36 -13.25 -8.44
CA GLU A 106 14.23 -14.21 -7.73
C GLU A 106 15.70 -13.77 -7.75
N ASP A 107 16.17 -13.20 -8.87
CA ASP A 107 17.51 -12.61 -9.00
C ASP A 107 17.65 -11.23 -8.28
N SER A 108 16.66 -10.82 -7.48
CA SER A 108 16.53 -9.50 -6.83
C SER A 108 16.67 -8.27 -7.77
N LYS A 109 16.41 -8.46 -9.07
CA LYS A 109 16.42 -7.42 -10.11
C LYS A 109 15.03 -6.81 -10.30
N TYR A 110 14.55 -6.16 -9.24
CA TYR A 110 13.17 -5.67 -9.13
C TYR A 110 12.74 -4.69 -10.22
N VAL A 111 13.63 -3.79 -10.66
CA VAL A 111 13.33 -2.82 -11.74
C VAL A 111 13.02 -3.54 -13.05
N ILE A 112 13.83 -4.55 -13.39
CA ILE A 112 13.65 -5.34 -14.62
C ILE A 112 12.41 -6.22 -14.48
N ALA A 113 12.22 -6.85 -13.32
CA ALA A 113 11.02 -7.64 -13.03
C ALA A 113 9.75 -6.81 -13.23
N GLY A 114 9.72 -5.58 -12.70
CA GLY A 114 8.61 -4.63 -12.87
C GLY A 114 8.28 -4.35 -14.34
N LYS A 115 9.29 -4.08 -15.17
CA LYS A 115 9.10 -3.87 -16.62
C LYS A 115 8.46 -5.09 -17.30
N TYR A 116 8.86 -6.31 -16.93
CA TYR A 116 8.24 -7.52 -17.46
C TYR A 116 6.83 -7.77 -16.92
N LEU A 117 6.52 -7.39 -15.67
CA LEU A 117 5.15 -7.42 -15.16
C LEU A 117 4.24 -6.45 -15.91
N ASP A 118 4.75 -5.29 -16.33
CA ASP A 118 4.00 -4.35 -17.19
C ASP A 118 3.61 -4.99 -18.52
N SER A 119 4.60 -5.59 -19.20
CA SER A 119 4.35 -6.35 -20.42
C SER A 119 3.40 -7.52 -20.18
N THR A 120 3.47 -8.18 -19.02
CA THR A 120 2.57 -9.28 -18.66
C THR A 120 1.12 -8.80 -18.52
N LEU A 121 0.89 -7.68 -17.82
CA LEU A 121 -0.45 -7.12 -17.61
C LEU A 121 -1.13 -6.66 -18.90
N LYS A 122 -0.35 -6.18 -19.88
CA LYS A 122 -0.88 -5.78 -21.20
C LYS A 122 -1.46 -6.95 -22.00
N ASN A 123 -1.05 -8.18 -21.71
CA ASN A 123 -1.45 -9.39 -22.42
C ASN A 123 -2.51 -10.22 -21.66
N LEU A 124 -3.10 -9.66 -20.61
CA LEU A 124 -4.09 -10.32 -19.77
C LEU A 124 -5.43 -9.60 -19.83
N ASP A 125 -6.51 -10.36 -19.69
CA ASP A 125 -7.84 -9.79 -19.45
C ASP A 125 -7.87 -9.14 -18.06
N VAL A 126 -8.26 -7.87 -18.02
CA VAL A 126 -8.40 -7.03 -16.80
C VAL A 126 -9.35 -7.67 -15.78
N ARG A 127 -10.34 -8.45 -16.23
CA ARG A 127 -11.31 -9.12 -15.35
C ARG A 127 -10.82 -10.46 -14.79
N SER A 128 -9.70 -10.98 -15.29
CA SER A 128 -9.17 -12.29 -14.87
C SER A 128 -8.57 -12.24 -13.46
N LYS A 129 -8.67 -13.36 -12.71
CA LYS A 129 -8.04 -13.50 -11.39
C LYS A 129 -6.51 -13.29 -11.48
N GLN A 130 -5.89 -13.80 -12.54
CA GLN A 130 -4.46 -13.71 -12.80
C GLN A 130 -4.00 -12.25 -12.95
N PHE A 131 -4.80 -11.40 -13.61
CA PHE A 131 -4.51 -9.97 -13.73
C PHE A 131 -4.39 -9.31 -12.35
N TRP A 132 -5.37 -9.53 -11.47
CA TRP A 132 -5.36 -8.96 -10.12
C TRP A 132 -4.18 -9.43 -9.28
N GLU A 133 -3.77 -10.69 -9.40
CA GLU A 133 -2.59 -11.23 -8.71
C GLU A 133 -1.31 -10.51 -9.16
N ILE A 134 -1.11 -10.38 -10.47
CA ILE A 134 0.08 -9.74 -11.06
C ILE A 134 0.08 -8.24 -10.81
N GLN A 135 -1.09 -7.61 -10.84
CA GLN A 135 -1.22 -6.19 -10.53
C GLN A 135 -0.85 -5.91 -9.07
N ARG A 136 -1.24 -6.78 -8.13
CA ARG A 136 -0.80 -6.68 -6.72
C ARG A 136 0.71 -6.84 -6.59
N GLN A 137 1.31 -7.82 -7.26
CA GLN A 137 2.76 -8.00 -7.27
C GLN A 137 3.49 -6.76 -7.81
N LYS A 138 3.03 -6.22 -8.95
CA LYS A 138 3.56 -4.98 -9.53
C LYS A 138 3.42 -3.80 -8.56
N LYS A 139 2.23 -3.57 -7.99
CA LYS A 139 2.01 -2.51 -6.99
C LYS A 139 2.95 -2.65 -5.81
N GLY A 140 3.24 -3.88 -5.39
CA GLY A 140 4.24 -4.16 -4.37
C GLY A 140 5.65 -3.68 -4.73
N LEU A 141 6.05 -3.81 -6.00
CA LEU A 141 7.36 -3.41 -6.51
C LEU A 141 7.46 -1.92 -6.84
N ASN A 142 6.36 -1.24 -7.15
CA ASN A 142 6.36 0.16 -7.62
C ASN A 142 7.18 1.09 -6.72
N GLN A 143 7.11 0.91 -5.40
CA GLN A 143 7.86 1.74 -4.45
C GLN A 143 9.38 1.55 -4.60
N ILE A 144 9.86 0.31 -4.74
CA ILE A 144 11.28 0.03 -5.00
C ILE A 144 11.69 0.58 -6.36
N ILE A 145 10.88 0.36 -7.39
CA ILE A 145 11.18 0.79 -8.76
C ILE A 145 11.34 2.32 -8.78
N LYS A 146 10.42 3.03 -8.13
CA LYS A 146 10.49 4.48 -8.00
C LYS A 146 11.78 4.92 -7.30
N LEU A 147 12.08 4.35 -6.14
CA LEU A 147 13.28 4.71 -5.37
C LEU A 147 14.58 4.40 -6.12
N GLU A 148 14.68 3.25 -6.79
CA GLU A 148 15.85 2.90 -7.61
C GLU A 148 16.00 3.86 -8.79
N ASN A 149 14.91 4.19 -9.48
CA ASN A 149 14.95 5.18 -10.57
C ASN A 149 15.34 6.57 -10.04
N ASP A 150 14.79 7.01 -8.92
CA ASP A 150 15.12 8.28 -8.27
C ASP A 150 16.62 8.32 -7.90
N ILE A 151 17.17 7.25 -7.32
CA ILE A 151 18.60 7.15 -7.02
C ILE A 151 19.44 7.27 -8.30
N THR A 152 19.08 6.54 -9.37
CA THR A 152 19.83 6.62 -10.64
C THR A 152 19.76 8.02 -11.25
N LEU A 153 18.62 8.70 -11.13
CA LEU A 153 18.44 10.07 -11.55
C LEU A 153 19.32 11.01 -10.73
N TYR A 154 19.29 10.91 -9.40
CA TYR A 154 20.08 11.76 -8.51
C TYR A 154 21.58 11.56 -8.70
N ASP A 155 22.05 10.32 -8.83
CA ASP A 155 23.45 10.02 -9.13
C ASP A 155 23.89 10.63 -10.47
N SER A 156 23.01 10.58 -11.48
CA SER A 156 23.26 11.19 -12.78
C SER A 156 23.30 12.72 -12.67
N LEU A 157 22.33 13.34 -12.00
CA LEU A 157 22.27 14.79 -11.79
C LEU A 157 23.49 15.31 -11.04
N ILE A 158 23.90 14.63 -9.96
CA ILE A 158 25.10 14.97 -9.20
C ILE A 158 26.33 14.85 -10.10
N LYS A 159 26.48 13.75 -10.84
CA LYS A 159 27.62 13.53 -11.73
C LYS A 159 27.72 14.60 -12.82
N ILE A 160 26.60 14.91 -13.47
CA ILE A 160 26.49 15.89 -14.54
C ILE A 160 26.74 17.31 -13.99
N SER A 161 26.39 17.57 -12.73
CA SER A 161 26.63 18.88 -12.10
C SER A 161 28.10 19.28 -11.96
N PHE A 162 29.02 18.32 -12.08
CA PHE A 162 30.46 18.57 -12.05
C PHE A 162 31.07 18.72 -13.45
N TYR A 163 30.26 18.66 -14.52
CA TYR A 163 30.75 18.88 -15.88
C TYR A 163 30.84 20.37 -16.20
N ASP A 164 31.84 20.74 -16.99
CA ASP A 164 31.96 22.09 -17.53
C ASP A 164 30.84 22.40 -18.52
N SER A 165 30.46 23.68 -18.64
CA SER A 165 29.38 24.15 -19.53
C SER A 165 29.53 23.64 -20.97
N LYS A 166 30.74 23.71 -21.54
CA LYS A 166 31.02 23.22 -22.90
C LYS A 166 30.72 21.73 -23.09
N LYS A 167 30.97 20.92 -22.06
CA LYS A 167 30.71 19.47 -22.10
C LYS A 167 29.22 19.17 -21.96
N LEU A 168 28.49 19.97 -21.19
CA LEU A 168 27.03 19.88 -21.10
C LEU A 168 26.37 20.24 -22.43
N ASP A 169 26.83 21.31 -23.09
CA ASP A 169 26.34 21.71 -24.41
C ASP A 169 26.55 20.62 -25.47
N ASP A 170 27.73 19.98 -25.50
CA ASP A 170 28.01 18.88 -26.43
C ASP A 170 27.08 17.68 -26.18
N ILE A 171 26.92 17.26 -24.91
CA ILE A 171 26.02 16.15 -24.56
C ILE A 171 24.58 16.43 -24.99
N LEU A 172 24.08 17.64 -24.74
CA LEU A 172 22.71 18.02 -25.13
C LEU A 172 22.54 18.07 -26.65
N SER A 173 23.53 18.60 -27.36
CA SER A 173 23.50 18.60 -28.83
C SER A 173 23.45 17.17 -29.41
N GLN A 174 24.16 16.21 -28.79
CA GLN A 174 24.12 14.81 -29.18
C GLN A 174 22.76 14.16 -28.87
N ILE A 175 22.11 14.54 -27.78
CA ILE A 175 20.76 14.06 -27.44
C ILE A 175 19.76 14.54 -28.49
N ASP A 176 19.80 15.82 -28.87
CA ASP A 176 18.92 16.40 -29.90
C ASP A 176 19.12 15.68 -31.26
N VAL A 177 20.36 15.43 -31.64
CA VAL A 177 20.70 14.69 -32.88
C VAL A 177 20.20 13.24 -32.83
N ASN A 178 20.27 12.58 -31.68
CA ASN A 178 19.80 11.20 -31.56
C ASN A 178 18.27 11.10 -31.51
N GLU A 179 17.59 12.01 -30.81
CA GLU A 179 16.12 12.05 -30.79
C GLU A 179 15.53 12.34 -32.16
N THR A 180 16.14 13.28 -32.90
CA THR A 180 15.72 13.58 -34.28
C THR A 180 15.90 12.36 -35.19
N LYS A 181 17.02 11.63 -35.06
CA LYS A 181 17.23 10.35 -35.77
C LYS A 181 16.19 9.30 -35.39
N GLU A 182 15.95 9.06 -34.10
CA GLU A 182 14.94 8.10 -33.65
C GLU A 182 13.54 8.45 -34.15
N ARG A 183 13.18 9.72 -34.15
CA ARG A 183 11.88 10.18 -34.64
C ARG A 183 11.75 9.92 -36.14
N GLN A 184 12.80 10.18 -36.91
CA GLN A 184 12.85 9.84 -38.33
C GLN A 184 12.77 8.33 -38.58
N GLU A 185 13.41 7.51 -37.75
CA GLU A 185 13.35 6.04 -37.85
C GLU A 185 11.96 5.50 -37.50
N LYS A 186 11.31 6.02 -36.45
CA LYS A 186 9.93 5.66 -36.08
C LYS A 186 8.93 6.04 -37.18
N LEU A 187 9.11 7.20 -37.83
CA LEU A 187 8.32 7.62 -38.99
C LEU A 187 8.55 6.69 -40.20
N LYS A 188 9.80 6.27 -40.45
CA LYS A 188 10.13 5.31 -41.52
C LYS A 188 9.60 3.89 -41.25
N GLN A 189 9.59 3.45 -39.99
CA GLN A 189 9.02 2.15 -39.59
C GLN A 189 7.49 2.12 -39.71
N ASN A 190 6.81 3.22 -39.32
CA ASN A 190 5.36 3.34 -39.54
C ASN A 190 4.99 3.33 -41.03
N ASN A 191 5.84 3.88 -41.91
CA ASN A 191 5.62 3.80 -43.36
C ASN A 191 5.90 2.41 -43.95
N LYS A 192 6.76 1.59 -43.35
CA LYS A 192 7.02 0.20 -43.79
C LYS A 192 5.96 -0.81 -43.30
N ASN A 193 5.22 -0.50 -42.25
CA ASN A 193 4.10 -1.31 -41.76
C ASN A 193 2.75 -0.96 -42.41
N ARG A 194 2.72 -0.11 -43.45
CA ARG A 194 1.56 -0.05 -44.35
C ARG A 194 1.55 -1.33 -45.19
N PRO A 195 0.51 -2.17 -45.12
CA PRO A 195 0.43 -3.32 -46.00
C PRO A 195 0.29 -2.83 -47.44
N ASP A 196 1.26 -3.19 -48.27
CA ASP A 196 1.21 -3.12 -49.74
C ASP A 196 0.18 -4.15 -50.25
N ASN A 197 -1.10 -3.94 -49.92
CA ASN A 197 -2.21 -4.62 -50.60
C ASN A 197 -2.62 -3.77 -51.81
N ILE A 198 -1.73 -3.74 -52.81
CA ILE A 198 -2.07 -3.33 -54.18
C ILE A 198 -2.13 -4.61 -55.01
N SER A 199 -3.25 -5.32 -54.90
CA SER A 199 -3.80 -6.03 -56.05
C SER A 199 -5.21 -6.53 -55.76
N ARG A 200 -6.13 -6.16 -56.67
CA ARG A 200 -7.43 -6.78 -56.95
C ARG A 200 -8.59 -6.42 -56.02
N THR A 201 -9.24 -5.31 -56.35
CA THR A 201 -10.62 -5.37 -56.86
C THR A 201 -10.82 -4.28 -57.90
N SER A 202 -11.28 -4.69 -59.09
CA SER A 202 -11.65 -3.79 -60.15
C SER A 202 -13.01 -3.15 -59.87
N THR A 203 -13.19 -1.96 -60.43
CA THR A 203 -14.46 -1.38 -60.90
C THR A 203 -15.52 -1.03 -59.86
N ARG A 204 -15.52 0.24 -59.46
CA ARG A 204 -16.44 1.28 -59.98
C ARG A 204 -15.84 2.66 -59.67
N LYS A 205 -15.47 3.41 -60.72
CA LYS A 205 -15.15 4.84 -60.61
C LYS A 205 -16.45 5.59 -60.37
N SER A 206 -16.89 5.66 -59.14
CA SER A 206 -17.87 6.64 -58.69
C SER A 206 -17.14 7.62 -57.77
N ASN A 207 -17.10 8.90 -58.14
CA ASN A 207 -16.53 9.99 -57.35
C ASN A 207 -17.36 10.32 -56.08
N PHE A 208 -18.27 9.43 -55.69
CA PHE A 208 -19.14 9.66 -54.54
C PHE A 208 -18.44 9.14 -53.28
N TYR A 209 -18.24 10.06 -52.33
CA TYR A 209 -17.49 9.87 -51.08
C TYR A 209 -17.77 8.53 -50.36
N PHE A 210 -19.02 8.07 -50.34
CA PHE A 210 -19.42 6.87 -49.61
C PHE A 210 -19.10 5.54 -50.28
N TYR A 211 -18.52 5.55 -51.48
CA TYR A 211 -18.08 4.34 -52.18
C TYR A 211 -16.59 4.06 -52.06
N ASP A 212 -15.84 4.98 -51.45
CA ASP A 212 -14.46 4.74 -51.04
C ASP A 212 -14.46 4.40 -49.54
N ASP A 213 -14.34 3.11 -49.23
CA ASP A 213 -14.32 2.60 -47.86
C ASP A 213 -13.28 3.31 -46.99
N LYS A 214 -12.16 3.77 -47.57
CA LYS A 214 -11.10 4.48 -46.85
C LYS A 214 -11.51 5.92 -46.50
N LEU A 215 -12.17 6.63 -47.42
CA LEU A 215 -12.71 7.96 -47.14
C LEU A 215 -13.85 7.90 -46.13
N VAL A 216 -14.68 6.86 -46.21
CA VAL A 216 -15.74 6.62 -45.21
C VAL A 216 -15.15 6.39 -43.82
N GLU A 217 -14.09 5.59 -43.71
CA GLU A 217 -13.43 5.31 -42.43
C GLU A 217 -12.73 6.55 -41.84
N LEU A 218 -12.05 7.33 -42.68
CA LEU A 218 -11.49 8.63 -42.29
C LEU A 218 -12.59 9.61 -41.84
N GLY A 219 -13.71 9.64 -42.58
CA GLY A 219 -14.88 10.43 -42.24
C GLY A 219 -15.47 10.06 -40.88
N LYS A 220 -15.65 8.76 -40.63
CA LYS A 220 -16.13 8.25 -39.33
C LYS A 220 -15.20 8.66 -38.20
N ASN A 221 -13.89 8.50 -38.36
CA ASN A 221 -12.92 8.92 -37.35
C ASN A 221 -12.96 10.43 -37.12
N SER A 222 -12.99 11.25 -38.18
CA SER A 222 -13.10 12.71 -38.05
C SER A 222 -14.40 13.13 -37.37
N PHE A 223 -15.51 12.43 -37.65
CA PHE A 223 -16.80 12.67 -37.04
C PHE A 223 -16.80 12.31 -35.55
N GLU A 224 -16.23 11.16 -35.18
CA GLU A 224 -16.07 10.76 -33.77
C GLU A 224 -15.14 11.71 -33.01
N ILE A 225 -14.11 12.26 -33.65
CA ILE A 225 -13.24 13.28 -33.04
C ILE A 225 -14.00 14.59 -32.79
N LEU A 226 -14.77 15.06 -33.78
CA LEU A 226 -15.49 16.33 -33.69
C LEU A 226 -16.74 16.26 -32.80
N TRP A 227 -17.42 15.12 -32.82
CA TRP A 227 -18.76 14.99 -32.22
C TRP A 227 -18.86 13.87 -31.19
N GLY A 228 -17.90 12.96 -31.06
CA GLY A 228 -18.00 11.78 -30.20
C GLY A 228 -18.96 10.71 -30.74
N LYS A 229 -19.15 9.63 -29.98
CA LYS A 229 -20.08 8.55 -30.33
C LYS A 229 -21.54 8.98 -30.05
N ARG A 230 -22.29 9.25 -31.12
CA ARG A 230 -23.68 9.72 -31.07
C ARG A 230 -24.68 8.59 -31.23
N THR A 231 -25.80 8.66 -30.50
CA THR A 231 -26.96 7.78 -30.72
C THR A 231 -27.74 8.23 -31.95
N ARG A 232 -28.43 7.29 -32.62
CA ARG A 232 -29.19 7.58 -33.85
C ARG A 232 -30.53 8.23 -33.50
N GLU A 233 -30.55 9.56 -33.42
CA GLU A 233 -31.73 10.38 -33.16
C GLU A 233 -31.91 11.48 -34.22
N SER A 234 -33.15 11.98 -34.38
CA SER A 234 -33.52 12.98 -35.41
C SER A 234 -32.79 14.32 -35.28
N TYR A 235 -32.24 14.64 -34.10
CA TYR A 235 -31.46 15.86 -33.82
C TYR A 235 -30.09 15.52 -33.22
N TRP A 236 -29.30 14.70 -33.92
CA TRP A 236 -27.98 14.23 -33.47
C TRP A 236 -26.95 15.35 -33.18
N ARG A 237 -27.20 16.58 -33.63
CA ARG A 237 -26.37 17.76 -33.32
C ARG A 237 -26.69 18.41 -31.97
N ASN A 238 -27.75 17.97 -31.28
CA ASN A 238 -28.10 18.48 -29.95
C ASN A 238 -27.15 17.92 -28.89
N SER A 239 -26.75 18.74 -27.92
CA SER A 239 -25.77 18.39 -26.88
C SER A 239 -26.21 17.22 -25.99
N SER A 240 -27.52 16.94 -25.94
CA SER A 240 -28.12 15.82 -25.19
C SER A 240 -27.99 14.44 -25.86
N SER A 241 -27.51 14.34 -27.10
CA SER A 241 -27.41 13.08 -27.87
C SER A 241 -26.09 12.29 -27.66
N VAL A 242 -25.34 12.65 -26.62
CA VAL A 242 -24.10 11.94 -26.25
C VAL A 242 -24.48 10.64 -25.55
N SER A 243 -23.90 9.52 -26.00
CA SER A 243 -24.02 8.25 -25.29
C SER A 243 -23.34 8.35 -23.93
N VAL A 244 -24.12 8.48 -22.85
CA VAL A 244 -23.61 8.48 -21.47
C VAL A 244 -23.23 7.04 -21.10
N GLN A 245 -21.99 6.66 -21.39
CA GLN A 245 -21.29 5.64 -20.61
C GLN A 245 -20.34 6.37 -19.66
N GLN A 246 -20.73 6.45 -18.39
CA GLN A 246 -19.86 6.91 -17.31
C GLN A 246 -18.67 5.95 -17.16
N GLU A 247 -17.50 6.36 -17.63
CA GLU A 247 -16.25 6.13 -16.92
C GLU A 247 -15.79 7.48 -16.39
N ILE A 248 -15.82 7.63 -15.07
CA ILE A 248 -15.22 8.77 -14.37
C ILE A 248 -13.72 8.50 -14.35
N SER A 249 -13.01 9.11 -15.29
CA SER A 249 -11.59 9.42 -15.17
C SER A 249 -11.43 10.89 -15.50
N GLU A 250 -10.89 11.65 -14.55
CA GLU A 250 -10.52 13.05 -14.68
C GLU A 250 -9.66 13.24 -15.94
N GLU A 251 -10.22 13.90 -16.96
CA GLU A 251 -9.47 14.41 -18.09
C GLU A 251 -9.00 15.82 -17.73
N GLU A 252 -7.71 15.91 -17.42
CA GLU A 252 -6.93 17.11 -17.72
C GLU A 252 -7.09 17.42 -19.22
N GLU A 253 -7.42 18.67 -19.53
CA GLU A 253 -7.54 19.18 -20.90
C GLU A 253 -6.24 18.94 -21.68
N ILE A 254 -6.24 17.93 -22.55
CA ILE A 254 -5.24 17.82 -23.62
C ILE A 254 -5.71 18.70 -24.77
N LYS A 255 -5.27 19.97 -24.76
CA LYS A 255 -5.26 20.80 -25.96
C LYS A 255 -4.36 20.13 -27.00
N LEU A 256 -4.97 19.65 -28.09
CA LEU A 256 -4.27 19.29 -29.32
C LEU A 256 -3.71 20.56 -29.96
N VAL A 257 -2.50 20.91 -29.56
CA VAL A 257 -1.61 21.78 -30.33
C VAL A 257 -1.04 20.93 -31.44
N GLU A 258 -1.24 21.32 -32.70
CA GLU A 258 -0.42 20.85 -33.83
C GLU A 258 1.05 20.85 -33.37
N PRO A 259 1.89 19.84 -33.71
CA PRO A 259 3.27 19.85 -33.27
C PRO A 259 4.04 20.92 -34.05
N LYS A 260 3.86 22.19 -33.65
CA LYS A 260 4.87 23.21 -33.84
C LYS A 260 6.08 22.72 -33.07
N GLU A 261 7.18 22.63 -33.79
CA GLU A 261 8.51 22.42 -33.24
C GLU A 261 8.64 23.25 -31.97
N ILE A 262 8.62 22.60 -30.81
CA ILE A 262 9.18 23.19 -29.60
C ILE A 262 10.65 23.39 -29.99
N SER A 263 11.01 24.62 -30.31
CA SER A 263 12.36 24.93 -30.79
C SER A 263 13.36 24.31 -29.82
N ASN A 264 14.31 23.51 -30.32
CA ASN A 264 15.29 22.77 -29.51
C ASN A 264 15.94 23.65 -28.42
N SER A 265 16.04 24.96 -28.66
CA SER A 265 16.47 25.98 -27.68
C SER A 265 15.66 25.98 -26.37
N LEU A 266 14.33 25.92 -26.40
CA LEU A 266 13.47 25.94 -25.20
C LEU A 266 13.65 24.66 -24.37
N ARG A 267 13.75 23.51 -25.05
CA ARG A 267 13.94 22.21 -24.40
C ARG A 267 15.31 22.07 -23.74
N ASN A 268 16.35 22.63 -24.35
CA ASN A 268 17.68 22.69 -23.77
C ASN A 268 17.70 23.59 -22.52
N THR A 269 16.95 24.71 -22.52
CA THR A 269 16.84 25.55 -21.30
C THR A 269 16.17 24.84 -20.12
N GLU A 270 15.13 24.04 -20.35
CA GLU A 270 14.49 23.23 -19.31
C GLU A 270 15.43 22.15 -18.74
N LEU A 271 16.14 21.42 -19.60
CA LEU A 271 17.12 20.42 -19.17
C LEU A 271 18.27 21.04 -18.36
N PHE A 272 18.76 22.23 -18.76
CA PHE A 272 19.76 22.97 -18.00
C PHE A 272 19.27 23.38 -16.61
N SER A 273 18.02 23.84 -16.51
CA SER A 273 17.42 24.26 -15.23
C SER A 273 17.29 23.13 -14.21
N ALA A 274 17.23 21.87 -14.67
CA ALA A 274 17.12 20.70 -13.80
C ALA A 274 18.48 20.27 -13.19
N ILE A 275 19.61 20.78 -13.70
CA ILE A 275 20.95 20.41 -13.23
C ILE A 275 21.29 21.23 -11.98
N PRO A 276 21.72 20.60 -10.87
CA PRO A 276 22.05 21.32 -9.64
C PRO A 276 23.40 22.03 -9.76
N VAL A 277 23.42 23.29 -10.16
CA VAL A 277 24.69 24.04 -10.39
C VAL A 277 25.27 24.58 -9.08
N THR A 278 24.41 24.92 -8.13
CA THR A 278 24.83 25.50 -6.83
C THR A 278 25.08 24.44 -5.77
N ASN A 279 25.94 24.74 -4.79
CA ASN A 279 26.22 23.82 -3.68
C ASN A 279 24.95 23.48 -2.88
N SER A 280 24.07 24.45 -2.62
CA SER A 280 22.79 24.21 -1.93
C SER A 280 21.85 23.25 -2.69
N GLN A 281 21.78 23.37 -4.02
CA GLN A 281 21.01 22.43 -4.85
C GLN A 281 21.64 21.03 -4.82
N ARG A 282 22.97 20.93 -4.89
CA ARG A 282 23.67 19.65 -4.79
C ARG A 282 23.44 18.99 -3.43
N ASP A 283 23.51 19.75 -2.34
CA ASP A 283 23.25 19.26 -0.99
C ASP A 283 21.80 18.78 -0.82
N SER A 284 20.85 19.50 -1.42
CA SER A 284 19.43 19.08 -1.46
C SER A 284 19.25 17.74 -2.18
N ILE A 285 19.88 17.56 -3.35
CA ILE A 285 19.82 16.29 -4.09
C ILE A 285 20.57 15.17 -3.37
N ASN A 286 21.71 15.46 -2.73
CA ASN A 286 22.42 14.50 -1.89
C ASN A 286 21.55 14.02 -0.72
N ASN A 287 20.80 14.92 -0.09
CA ASN A 287 19.86 14.55 0.98
C ASN A 287 18.71 13.69 0.46
N LEU A 288 18.09 14.05 -0.68
CA LEU A 288 17.06 13.22 -1.32
C LEU A 288 17.60 11.83 -1.69
N ARG A 289 18.81 11.77 -2.25
CA ARG A 289 19.48 10.51 -2.56
C ARG A 289 19.71 9.68 -1.31
N ALA A 290 20.16 10.30 -0.23
CA ALA A 290 20.40 9.61 1.02
C ALA A 290 19.10 9.04 1.64
N GLN A 291 18.01 9.82 1.64
CA GLN A 291 16.70 9.36 2.06
C GLN A 291 16.18 8.21 1.20
N SER A 292 16.43 8.24 -0.11
CA SER A 292 16.05 7.15 -1.01
C SER A 292 16.83 5.88 -0.72
N TYR A 293 18.14 5.96 -0.48
CA TYR A 293 18.95 4.80 -0.06
C TYR A 293 18.48 4.21 1.27
N LEU A 294 18.15 5.06 2.24
CA LEU A 294 17.65 4.64 3.55
C LEU A 294 16.34 3.86 3.42
N ARG A 295 15.34 4.47 2.76
CA ARG A 295 14.02 3.85 2.52
C ARG A 295 14.13 2.55 1.74
N LEU A 296 15.06 2.50 0.78
CA LEU A 296 15.29 1.29 -0.01
C LEU A 296 15.89 0.17 0.86
N GLY A 297 16.86 0.50 1.72
CA GLY A 297 17.42 -0.44 2.69
C GLY A 297 16.37 -0.98 3.67
N GLU A 298 15.51 -0.11 4.18
CA GLU A 298 14.36 -0.50 5.04
C GLU A 298 13.40 -1.45 4.31
N LEU A 299 13.02 -1.12 3.06
CA LEU A 299 12.12 -1.96 2.28
C LEU A 299 12.71 -3.35 2.01
N TYR A 300 13.99 -3.44 1.66
CA TYR A 300 14.64 -4.73 1.45
C TYR A 300 14.71 -5.56 2.71
N LEU A 301 14.96 -4.93 3.87
CA LEU A 301 14.99 -5.60 5.16
C LEU A 301 13.60 -6.09 5.59
N VAL A 302 12.61 -5.21 5.65
CA VAL A 302 11.30 -5.50 6.25
C VAL A 302 10.42 -6.31 5.30
N LYS A 303 10.34 -5.90 4.03
CA LYS A 303 9.34 -6.43 3.10
C LYS A 303 9.85 -7.63 2.29
N TYR A 304 11.11 -7.59 1.86
CA TYR A 304 11.68 -8.61 0.97
C TYR A 304 12.62 -9.57 1.69
N LYS A 305 13.04 -9.23 2.92
CA LYS A 305 14.02 -9.99 3.72
C LYS A 305 15.30 -10.28 2.93
N ASP A 306 15.69 -9.35 2.04
CA ASP A 306 16.93 -9.41 1.26
C ASP A 306 18.02 -8.63 2.00
N TYR A 307 18.70 -9.34 2.91
CA TYR A 307 19.70 -8.76 3.80
C TYR A 307 20.94 -8.26 3.06
N GLU A 308 21.34 -8.95 1.99
CA GLU A 308 22.52 -8.57 1.20
C GLU A 308 22.29 -7.27 0.44
N LEU A 309 21.14 -7.12 -0.23
CA LEU A 309 20.81 -5.85 -0.88
C LEU A 309 20.60 -4.72 0.13
N ALA A 310 19.91 -4.98 1.24
CA ALA A 310 19.72 -3.99 2.30
C ALA A 310 21.08 -3.48 2.82
N LYS A 311 21.99 -4.40 3.15
CA LYS A 311 23.35 -4.09 3.60
C LYS A 311 24.13 -3.30 2.55
N SER A 312 24.08 -3.72 1.29
CA SER A 312 24.75 -3.02 0.18
C SER A 312 24.28 -1.57 0.03
N ARG A 313 22.96 -1.33 0.08
CA ARG A 313 22.37 0.01 -0.02
C ARG A 313 22.67 0.87 1.20
N LEU A 314 22.60 0.32 2.41
CA LEU A 314 22.88 1.06 3.64
C LEU A 314 24.38 1.39 3.79
N ASN A 315 25.30 0.48 3.42
CA ASN A 315 26.73 0.79 3.42
C ASN A 315 27.10 1.91 2.44
N LYS A 316 26.46 1.94 1.26
CA LYS A 316 26.61 3.06 0.31
C LYS A 316 26.14 4.39 0.89
N LEU A 317 25.10 4.37 1.74
CA LEU A 317 24.60 5.54 2.43
C LEU A 317 25.57 6.02 3.53
N VAL A 318 26.09 5.10 4.33
CA VAL A 318 27.05 5.42 5.42
C VAL A 318 28.35 6.03 4.88
N GLY A 319 28.79 5.62 3.68
CA GLY A 319 29.96 6.21 3.03
C GLY A 319 29.78 7.64 2.49
N GLN A 320 28.59 8.24 2.62
CA GLN A 320 28.30 9.59 2.12
C GLN A 320 28.27 10.61 3.26
N LYS A 321 28.61 11.87 2.96
CA LYS A 321 28.42 12.99 3.89
C LYS A 321 26.94 13.37 3.91
N VAL A 322 26.22 12.98 4.96
CA VAL A 322 24.78 13.21 5.13
C VAL A 322 24.49 13.68 6.56
N ASN A 323 23.29 14.22 6.77
CA ASN A 323 22.71 14.50 8.07
C ASN A 323 22.91 13.32 9.06
N GLN A 324 23.37 13.66 10.26
CA GLN A 324 23.61 12.75 11.38
C GLN A 324 22.39 11.87 11.71
N GLN A 325 21.16 12.40 11.60
CA GLN A 325 19.95 11.63 11.90
C GLN A 325 19.72 10.47 10.91
N ILE A 326 19.99 10.71 9.62
CA ILE A 326 19.88 9.68 8.57
C ILE A 326 20.98 8.63 8.74
N LEU A 327 22.19 9.06 9.08
CA LEU A 327 23.31 8.15 9.35
C LEU A 327 23.06 7.27 10.57
N ALA A 328 22.51 7.83 11.66
CA ALA A 328 22.14 7.07 12.85
C ALA A 328 21.08 5.99 12.52
N GLU A 329 20.06 6.33 11.75
CA GLU A 329 19.04 5.37 11.29
C GLU A 329 19.64 4.27 10.42
N ALA A 330 20.50 4.64 9.46
CA ALA A 330 21.17 3.69 8.58
C ALA A 330 22.06 2.71 9.36
N LYS A 331 22.88 3.22 10.30
CA LYS A 331 23.73 2.39 11.18
C LYS A 331 22.88 1.49 12.08
N TYR A 332 21.74 1.95 12.59
CA TYR A 332 20.81 1.13 13.37
C TYR A 332 20.18 0.01 12.54
N LEU A 333 19.78 0.28 11.30
CA LEU A 333 19.30 -0.76 10.38
C LEU A 333 20.41 -1.77 10.05
N LEU A 334 21.65 -1.31 9.85
CA LEU A 334 22.81 -2.20 9.69
C LEU A 334 23.03 -3.06 10.93
N PHE A 335 22.94 -2.49 12.14
CA PHE A 335 22.98 -3.25 13.39
C PHE A 335 21.94 -4.36 13.42
N LYS A 336 20.68 -4.08 13.02
CA LYS A 336 19.62 -5.10 12.92
C LYS A 336 19.99 -6.23 11.96
N ILE A 337 20.60 -5.92 10.81
CA ILE A 337 21.07 -6.92 9.84
C ILE A 337 22.21 -7.75 10.44
N PHE A 338 23.25 -7.09 10.96
CA PHE A 338 24.43 -7.78 11.49
C PHE A 338 24.10 -8.61 12.72
N LYS A 339 23.13 -8.24 13.56
CA LYS A 339 22.69 -9.06 14.69
C LYS A 339 22.27 -10.49 14.27
N GLN A 340 21.79 -10.67 13.04
CA GLN A 340 21.38 -11.98 12.51
C GLN A 340 22.52 -12.76 11.85
N VAL A 341 23.63 -12.09 11.50
CA VAL A 341 24.71 -12.65 10.67
C VAL A 341 26.04 -12.73 11.42
N ASP A 342 26.38 -11.69 12.18
CA ASP A 342 27.68 -11.43 12.79
C ASP A 342 27.51 -10.54 14.04
N GLU A 343 27.50 -11.18 15.22
CA GLU A 343 27.25 -10.52 16.49
C GLU A 343 28.35 -9.52 16.90
N GLN A 344 29.60 -9.77 16.50
CA GLN A 344 30.73 -8.88 16.83
C GLN A 344 30.57 -7.52 16.14
N ARG A 345 30.31 -7.52 14.83
CA ARG A 345 30.04 -6.28 14.08
C ARG A 345 28.79 -5.57 14.56
N ALA A 346 27.78 -6.32 15.01
CA ALA A 346 26.59 -5.71 15.59
C ALA A 346 26.94 -4.93 16.88
N GLN A 347 27.80 -5.48 17.75
CA GLN A 347 28.22 -4.78 18.97
C GLN A 347 29.05 -3.52 18.66
N GLU A 348 29.92 -3.57 17.65
CA GLU A 348 30.67 -2.39 17.18
C GLU A 348 29.74 -1.28 16.71
N LEU A 349 28.81 -1.59 15.80
CA LEU A 349 27.82 -0.62 15.30
C LEU A 349 26.92 -0.09 16.42
N LYS A 350 26.58 -0.91 17.42
CA LYS A 350 25.81 -0.47 18.59
C LYS A 350 26.58 0.61 19.35
N LYS A 351 27.86 0.39 19.63
CA LYS A 351 28.71 1.38 20.32
C LYS A 351 28.83 2.66 19.51
N GLU A 352 29.12 2.55 18.22
CA GLU A 352 29.20 3.71 17.32
C GLU A 352 27.91 4.54 17.34
N VAL A 353 26.73 3.91 17.27
CA VAL A 353 25.46 4.67 17.30
C VAL A 353 25.26 5.39 18.63
N ILE A 354 25.64 4.76 19.75
CA ILE A 354 25.50 5.31 21.09
C ILE A 354 26.46 6.48 21.34
N GLU A 355 27.69 6.39 20.83
CA GLU A 355 28.78 7.36 21.03
C GLU A 355 28.69 8.52 20.03
N ASP A 356 28.52 8.23 18.73
CA ASP A 356 28.51 9.25 17.67
C ASP A 356 27.17 10.00 17.59
N TYR A 357 26.06 9.37 17.97
CA TYR A 357 24.70 9.91 17.76
C TYR A 357 23.80 9.90 19.02
N PRO A 358 24.28 10.34 20.20
CA PRO A 358 23.64 10.10 21.50
C PRO A 358 22.23 10.70 21.63
N GLU A 359 21.94 11.78 20.92
CA GLU A 359 20.64 12.48 20.97
C GLU A 359 19.54 11.83 20.12
N THR A 360 19.91 10.93 19.21
CA THR A 360 18.96 10.31 18.29
C THR A 360 18.07 9.29 18.99
N LYS A 361 16.84 9.10 18.47
CA LYS A 361 15.91 8.06 18.96
C LYS A 361 16.61 6.69 19.00
N PHE A 362 17.42 6.38 17.98
CA PHE A 362 18.12 5.11 17.85
C PHE A 362 19.20 4.90 18.91
N ALA A 363 19.97 5.93 19.25
CA ALA A 363 20.93 5.84 20.34
C ALA A 363 20.22 5.67 21.70
N LYS A 364 19.11 6.36 21.93
CA LYS A 364 18.29 6.18 23.15
C LYS A 364 17.75 4.76 23.25
N ILE A 365 17.24 4.21 22.15
CA ILE A 365 16.82 2.79 22.02
C ILE A 365 18.00 1.86 22.33
N LEU A 366 19.18 2.10 21.76
CA LEU A 366 20.34 1.24 21.98
C LEU A 366 20.94 1.38 23.40
N LYS A 367 20.80 2.53 24.07
CA LYS A 367 21.22 2.73 25.47
C LYS A 367 20.30 2.02 26.44
N SER A 368 18.99 2.06 26.24
CA SER A 368 18.02 1.31 27.07
C SER A 368 18.01 -0.19 26.76
N SER A 369 18.71 -0.63 25.70
CA SER A 369 18.72 -2.01 25.21
C SER A 369 19.52 -3.04 26.01
N ASN A 370 19.76 -2.83 27.31
CA ASN A 370 19.80 -4.00 28.20
C ASN A 370 18.42 -4.68 28.29
N ASN A 371 17.34 -4.01 27.85
CA ASN A 371 15.96 -4.52 27.86
C ASN A 371 15.23 -4.54 26.49
N LEU A 372 15.90 -4.42 25.33
CA LEU A 372 15.23 -4.27 24.01
C LEU A 372 15.51 -5.41 23.03
N VAL A 373 15.12 -6.60 23.44
CA VAL A 373 14.33 -7.48 22.58
C VAL A 373 13.03 -7.75 23.34
N LEU A 374 12.17 -6.74 23.46
CA LEU A 374 10.76 -7.06 23.67
C LEU A 374 10.27 -7.42 22.28
N GLU A 375 10.22 -8.73 22.02
CA GLU A 375 9.56 -9.30 20.85
C GLU A 375 8.20 -8.62 20.68
N GLU A 376 7.70 -8.53 19.44
CA GLU A 376 6.36 -7.95 19.20
C GLU A 376 5.30 -8.57 20.13
N ASP A 377 5.51 -9.82 20.55
CA ASP A 377 4.66 -10.54 21.47
C ASP A 377 4.69 -9.98 22.89
N VAL A 378 5.83 -9.50 23.41
CA VAL A 378 5.86 -8.85 24.73
C VAL A 378 5.20 -7.47 24.70
N LEU A 379 5.31 -6.75 23.57
CA LEU A 379 4.57 -5.50 23.39
C LEU A 379 3.05 -5.75 23.28
N LYS A 380 2.62 -6.89 22.71
CA LYS A 380 1.21 -7.30 22.72
C LYS A 380 0.74 -7.68 24.11
N GLU A 381 1.49 -8.52 24.83
CA GLU A 381 1.16 -8.89 26.21
C GLU A 381 1.01 -7.65 27.10
N LYS A 382 1.89 -6.67 26.93
CA LYS A 382 1.77 -5.42 27.68
C LYS A 382 0.58 -4.56 27.24
N LEU A 383 0.28 -4.51 25.95
CA LEU A 383 -0.95 -3.87 25.47
C LEU A 383 -2.19 -4.56 26.06
N ASP A 384 -2.20 -5.89 26.12
CA ASP A 384 -3.29 -6.68 26.71
C ASP A 384 -3.42 -6.38 28.21
N SER A 385 -2.29 -6.24 28.93
CA SER A 385 -2.30 -5.83 30.34
C SER A 385 -2.88 -4.42 30.53
N LEU A 386 -2.60 -3.49 29.62
CA LEU A 386 -3.16 -2.14 29.65
C LEU A 386 -4.65 -2.14 29.28
N GLN A 387 -5.09 -3.03 28.40
CA GLN A 387 -6.51 -3.22 28.11
C GLN A 387 -7.25 -3.77 29.32
N LEU A 388 -6.66 -4.68 30.08
CA LEU A 388 -7.24 -5.17 31.34
C LEU A 388 -7.38 -4.03 32.36
N LEU A 389 -6.35 -3.19 32.53
CA LEU A 389 -6.44 -1.99 33.37
C LEU A 389 -7.51 -1.00 32.89
N PHE A 390 -7.72 -0.90 31.56
CA PHE A 390 -8.79 -0.09 30.99
C PHE A 390 -10.17 -0.65 31.34
N GLU A 391 -10.35 -1.97 31.30
CA GLU A 391 -11.58 -2.65 31.72
C GLU A 391 -11.85 -2.48 33.22
N GLU A 392 -10.80 -2.47 34.04
CA GLU A 392 -10.84 -2.13 35.48
C GLU A 392 -11.06 -0.63 35.75
N GLN A 393 -11.23 0.20 34.72
CA GLN A 393 -11.42 1.65 34.80
C GLN A 393 -10.22 2.43 35.39
N LYS A 394 -9.02 1.85 35.39
CA LYS A 394 -7.77 2.51 35.82
C LYS A 394 -7.16 3.37 34.70
N PHE A 395 -7.94 4.33 34.20
CA PHE A 395 -7.61 5.09 32.99
C PHE A 395 -6.31 5.89 33.09
N GLU A 396 -6.00 6.47 34.25
CA GLU A 396 -4.75 7.22 34.47
C GLU A 396 -3.50 6.33 34.36
N GLU A 397 -3.55 5.13 34.93
CA GLU A 397 -2.45 4.16 34.83
C GLU A 397 -2.23 3.72 33.39
N VAL A 398 -3.31 3.54 32.63
CA VAL A 398 -3.25 3.21 31.20
C VAL A 398 -2.58 4.34 30.41
N ILE A 399 -2.99 5.59 30.64
CA ILE A 399 -2.40 6.75 29.96
C ILE A 399 -0.90 6.85 30.25
N ASN A 400 -0.51 6.77 31.52
CA ASN A 400 0.90 6.86 31.93
C ASN A 400 1.73 5.68 31.40
N GLY A 401 1.18 4.46 31.44
CA GLY A 401 1.81 3.26 30.91
C GLY A 401 2.08 3.36 29.40
N ILE A 402 1.13 3.94 28.67
CA ILE A 402 1.28 4.18 27.23
C ILE A 402 2.32 5.27 26.96
N GLU A 403 2.25 6.42 27.62
CA GLU A 403 3.18 7.54 27.38
C GLU A 403 4.64 7.17 27.61
N ASN A 404 4.90 6.42 28.68
CA ASN A 404 6.25 5.95 29.00
C ASN A 404 6.84 5.02 27.94
N GLN A 405 5.99 4.26 27.23
CA GLN A 405 6.44 3.18 26.36
C GLN A 405 6.30 3.49 24.87
N LEU A 406 5.39 4.39 24.50
CA LEU A 406 5.08 4.76 23.12
C LEU A 406 6.31 5.26 22.35
N SER A 407 7.24 5.94 23.03
CA SER A 407 8.49 6.43 22.42
C SER A 407 9.43 5.31 21.97
N PHE A 408 9.30 4.10 22.52
CA PHE A 408 10.16 2.94 22.23
C PHE A 408 9.56 1.99 21.19
N ILE A 409 8.31 2.19 20.77
CA ILE A 409 7.66 1.36 19.77
C ILE A 409 8.13 1.79 18.37
N ASP A 410 8.69 0.85 17.61
CA ASP A 410 9.15 1.07 16.22
C ASP A 410 8.04 0.74 15.20
N ASN A 411 7.16 -0.21 15.50
CA ASN A 411 6.07 -0.63 14.61
C ASN A 411 4.93 0.42 14.63
N LYS A 412 4.66 1.03 13.47
CA LYS A 412 3.63 2.08 13.31
C LYS A 412 2.22 1.56 13.52
N GLU A 413 1.92 0.31 13.20
CA GLU A 413 0.59 -0.28 13.44
C GLU A 413 0.38 -0.54 14.94
N MET A 414 1.40 -1.03 15.64
CA MET A 414 1.35 -1.18 17.09
C MET A 414 1.23 0.18 17.80
N SER A 415 1.99 1.18 17.34
CA SER A 415 1.93 2.55 17.90
C SER A 415 0.51 3.14 17.77
N PHE A 416 -0.17 2.84 16.67
CA PHE A 416 -1.57 3.26 16.45
C PHE A 416 -2.52 2.62 17.46
N ASP A 417 -2.39 1.32 17.74
CA ASP A 417 -3.28 0.63 18.69
C ASP A 417 -3.08 1.13 20.13
N TRP A 418 -1.83 1.42 20.51
CA TRP A 418 -1.52 2.03 21.81
C TRP A 418 -2.09 3.45 21.92
N GLU A 419 -1.92 4.28 20.89
CA GLU A 419 -2.49 5.64 20.89
C GLU A 419 -4.02 5.64 20.87
N LEU A 420 -4.65 4.64 20.24
CA LEU A 420 -6.10 4.48 20.25
C LEU A 420 -6.62 4.15 21.66
N LEU A 421 -5.94 3.25 22.37
CA LEU A 421 -6.28 2.94 23.77
C LEU A 421 -6.09 4.16 24.68
N LYS A 422 -5.03 4.96 24.45
CA LYS A 422 -4.82 6.24 25.14
C LYS A 422 -5.97 7.20 24.86
N ALA A 423 -6.36 7.39 23.59
CA ALA A 423 -7.47 8.25 23.21
C ALA A 423 -8.77 7.80 23.89
N ALA A 424 -9.06 6.50 23.92
CA ALA A 424 -10.23 5.94 24.60
C ALA A 424 -10.20 6.22 26.11
N SER A 425 -9.03 6.09 26.76
CA SER A 425 -8.85 6.36 28.19
C SER A 425 -9.05 7.83 28.53
N VAL A 426 -8.44 8.74 27.76
CA VAL A 426 -8.66 10.19 27.88
C VAL A 426 -10.12 10.54 27.64
N GLY A 427 -10.75 9.93 26.63
CA GLY A 427 -12.18 10.12 26.34
C GLY A 427 -13.10 9.68 27.48
N ARG A 428 -12.71 8.66 28.25
CA ARG A 428 -13.44 8.23 29.44
C ARG A 428 -13.33 9.23 30.59
N LEU A 429 -12.23 9.98 30.71
CA LEU A 429 -12.01 10.97 31.78
C LEU A 429 -12.52 12.36 31.40
N GLU A 430 -12.24 12.84 30.19
CA GLU A 430 -12.53 14.21 29.74
C GLU A 430 -13.77 14.32 28.84
N GLY A 431 -14.33 13.18 28.43
CA GLY A 431 -15.57 13.11 27.67
C GLY A 431 -15.40 13.10 26.16
N ILE A 432 -16.54 13.14 25.49
CA ILE A 432 -16.64 12.87 24.04
C ILE A 432 -15.95 13.92 23.16
N LEU A 433 -15.89 15.17 23.61
CA LEU A 433 -15.26 16.27 22.85
C LEU A 433 -13.75 16.02 22.73
N LYS A 434 -13.08 15.75 23.85
CA LYS A 434 -11.65 15.43 23.87
C LYS A 434 -11.34 14.15 23.11
N TYR A 435 -12.19 13.13 23.26
CA TYR A 435 -12.05 11.91 22.49
C TYR A 435 -12.06 12.17 20.98
N ASN A 436 -12.98 13.02 20.51
CA ASN A 436 -13.09 13.37 19.10
C ASN A 436 -11.85 14.11 18.58
N GLU A 437 -11.29 15.03 19.36
CA GLU A 437 -10.02 15.71 19.04
C GLU A 437 -8.88 14.71 18.87
N MET A 438 -8.68 13.82 19.85
CA MET A 438 -7.63 12.81 19.84
C MET A 438 -7.77 11.87 18.63
N LEU A 439 -9.00 11.46 18.28
CA LEU A 439 -9.24 10.65 17.08
C LEU A 439 -8.87 11.40 15.78
N LYS A 440 -9.10 12.71 15.70
CA LYS A 440 -8.69 13.52 14.53
C LYS A 440 -7.18 13.62 14.42
N GLU A 441 -6.48 13.86 15.53
CA GLU A 441 -5.02 13.90 15.58
C GLU A 441 -4.42 12.57 15.13
N LEU A 442 -4.98 11.46 15.60
CA LEU A 442 -4.53 10.11 15.27
C LEU A 442 -4.74 9.78 13.77
N ILE A 443 -5.84 10.23 13.17
CA ILE A 443 -6.06 10.13 11.71
C ILE A 443 -5.01 10.94 10.93
N ALA A 444 -4.63 12.12 11.42
CA ALA A 444 -3.62 12.98 10.78
C ALA A 444 -2.21 12.38 10.88
N LYS A 445 -1.88 11.79 12.04
CA LYS A 445 -0.57 11.17 12.32
C LYS A 445 -0.34 9.86 11.56
N TYR A 446 -1.40 9.08 11.33
CA TYR A 446 -1.32 7.76 10.67
C TYR A 446 -2.18 7.66 9.39
N PRO A 447 -1.83 8.39 8.32
CA PRO A 447 -2.67 8.48 7.11
C PRO A 447 -2.83 7.16 6.34
N ASN A 448 -1.87 6.22 6.51
CA ASN A 448 -1.80 4.95 5.78
C ASN A 448 -2.31 3.74 6.59
N SER A 449 -2.88 3.94 7.79
CA SER A 449 -3.39 2.83 8.60
C SER A 449 -4.63 2.18 7.96
N ASN A 450 -4.67 0.85 7.92
CA ASN A 450 -5.83 0.08 7.43
C ASN A 450 -7.10 0.35 8.28
N ARG A 451 -6.93 0.71 9.56
CA ARG A 451 -8.02 1.03 10.50
C ARG A 451 -8.51 2.47 10.42
N LYS A 452 -7.92 3.33 9.57
CA LYS A 452 -8.35 4.72 9.39
C LYS A 452 -9.84 4.84 9.04
N LYS A 453 -10.34 3.95 8.17
CA LYS A 453 -11.75 3.95 7.75
C LYS A 453 -12.70 3.67 8.92
N GLU A 454 -12.27 2.85 9.86
CA GLU A 454 -13.03 2.53 11.06
C GLU A 454 -13.12 3.75 11.99
N ILE A 455 -12.00 4.40 12.28
CA ILE A 455 -11.98 5.62 13.11
C ILE A 455 -12.75 6.76 12.45
N GLN A 456 -12.67 6.91 11.13
CA GLN A 456 -13.46 7.90 10.41
C GLN A 456 -14.98 7.64 10.55
N LYS A 457 -15.41 6.36 10.53
CA LYS A 457 -16.80 6.00 10.82
C LYS A 457 -17.17 6.38 12.25
N ILE A 458 -16.37 5.97 13.24
CA ILE A 458 -16.59 6.30 14.66
C ILE A 458 -16.73 7.82 14.84
N ASN A 459 -15.80 8.60 14.31
CA ASN A 459 -15.84 10.05 14.37
C ASN A 459 -17.11 10.62 13.70
N SER A 460 -17.49 10.11 12.53
CA SER A 460 -18.73 10.52 11.85
C SER A 460 -19.99 10.17 12.64
N GLU A 461 -20.02 9.03 13.34
CA GLU A 461 -21.15 8.60 14.17
C GLU A 461 -21.28 9.46 15.43
N ILE A 462 -20.15 9.77 16.08
CA ILE A 462 -20.10 10.69 17.23
C ILE A 462 -20.71 12.05 16.81
N ASN A 463 -20.27 12.60 15.68
CA ASN A 463 -20.76 13.89 15.18
C ASN A 463 -22.24 13.85 14.76
N LYS A 464 -22.75 12.71 14.24
CA LYS A 464 -24.17 12.54 13.89
C LYS A 464 -25.06 12.47 15.13
N LYS A 465 -24.70 11.64 16.12
CA LYS A 465 -25.46 11.50 17.37
C LYS A 465 -25.47 12.79 18.19
N TRP A 466 -24.42 13.59 18.11
CA TRP A 466 -24.37 14.93 18.72
C TRP A 466 -25.43 15.89 18.14
N LYS A 467 -25.70 15.83 16.83
CA LYS A 467 -26.62 16.76 16.16
C LYS A 467 -28.10 16.40 16.33
N THR A 468 -28.42 15.13 16.61
CA THR A 468 -29.79 14.67 16.76
C THR A 468 -30.05 14.25 18.22
N GLN A 469 -30.41 15.21 19.07
CA GLN A 469 -31.06 14.89 20.35
C GLN A 469 -32.48 14.40 20.06
N LYS A 470 -32.66 13.09 19.97
CA LYS A 470 -34.01 12.51 19.95
C LYS A 470 -34.59 12.55 21.36
N SER A 471 -35.60 13.39 21.55
CA SER A 471 -36.52 13.30 22.69
C SER A 471 -37.51 12.15 22.44
N GLU A 472 -37.05 10.91 22.58
CA GLU A 472 -37.98 9.77 22.66
C GLU A 472 -38.37 9.55 24.13
N SER A 473 -39.66 9.28 24.36
CA SER A 473 -40.26 9.03 25.67
C SER A 473 -39.49 7.94 26.41
N ILE A 474 -38.90 8.30 27.55
CA ILE A 474 -37.92 7.46 28.23
C ILE A 474 -38.65 6.49 29.17
N SER A 475 -38.95 5.29 28.66
CA SER A 475 -39.27 4.11 29.47
C SER A 475 -37.96 3.37 29.76
N GLY A 476 -37.62 3.16 31.03
CA GLY A 476 -36.38 2.46 31.38
C GLY A 476 -36.15 2.33 32.88
N LYS A 477 -35.17 1.50 33.25
CA LYS A 477 -34.74 1.34 34.65
C LYS A 477 -33.99 2.57 35.17
N TYR A 478 -34.15 2.85 36.45
CA TYR A 478 -33.47 3.92 37.17
C TYR A 478 -32.16 3.41 37.81
N SER A 479 -31.21 4.33 37.95
CA SER A 479 -29.95 4.14 38.67
C SER A 479 -29.81 5.24 39.72
N LEU A 480 -29.39 4.84 40.93
CA LEU A 480 -29.06 5.75 42.02
C LEU A 480 -27.55 5.99 42.04
N ILE A 481 -27.16 7.26 42.10
CA ILE A 481 -25.77 7.69 41.92
C ILE A 481 -25.32 8.51 43.13
N PHE A 482 -24.15 8.16 43.66
CA PHE A 482 -23.45 8.90 44.70
C PHE A 482 -22.11 9.41 44.16
N PRO A 483 -21.98 10.71 43.88
CA PRO A 483 -20.70 11.30 43.50
C PRO A 483 -19.81 11.50 44.72
N LEU A 484 -18.57 11.02 44.63
CA LEU A 484 -17.55 11.11 45.67
C LEU A 484 -16.25 11.64 45.08
N GLU A 485 -15.52 12.43 45.86
CA GLU A 485 -14.16 12.80 45.51
C GLU A 485 -13.23 11.60 45.69
N LYS A 486 -12.25 11.45 44.80
CA LYS A 486 -11.30 10.32 44.77
C LYS A 486 -10.55 10.14 46.09
N ARG A 487 -10.34 11.22 46.84
CA ARG A 487 -9.65 11.23 48.15
C ARG A 487 -10.54 10.77 49.30
N GLU A 488 -11.86 10.95 49.17
CA GLU A 488 -12.85 10.56 50.17
C GLU A 488 -13.28 9.10 50.00
N PHE A 489 -12.80 8.41 48.96
CA PHE A 489 -13.20 7.06 48.63
C PHE A 489 -12.44 6.02 49.45
N GLU A 490 -13.18 5.18 50.19
CA GLU A 490 -12.68 3.98 50.87
C GLU A 490 -13.42 2.73 50.35
N GLU A 491 -12.71 1.63 50.11
CA GLU A 491 -13.32 0.37 49.63
C GLU A 491 -14.40 -0.19 50.58
N THR A 492 -14.24 0.08 51.88
CA THR A 492 -15.19 -0.26 52.95
C THR A 492 -16.59 0.32 52.73
N VAL A 493 -16.69 1.44 51.99
CA VAL A 493 -17.97 2.09 51.66
C VAL A 493 -18.76 1.27 50.64
N LEU A 494 -18.10 0.64 49.67
CA LEU A 494 -18.77 -0.24 48.69
C LEU A 494 -19.35 -1.48 49.37
N ASP A 495 -18.58 -2.10 50.26
CA ASP A 495 -19.02 -3.29 51.00
C ASP A 495 -20.22 -2.94 51.89
N SER A 496 -20.17 -1.81 52.58
CA SER A 496 -21.26 -1.31 53.42
C SER A 496 -22.54 -1.08 52.60
N ILE A 497 -22.44 -0.44 51.42
CA ILE A 497 -23.58 -0.24 50.53
C ILE A 497 -24.11 -1.57 50.00
N SER A 498 -23.24 -2.51 49.61
CA SER A 498 -23.65 -3.82 49.11
C SER A 498 -24.45 -4.61 50.17
N SER A 499 -24.09 -4.47 51.45
CA SER A 499 -24.80 -5.11 52.56
C SER A 499 -26.22 -4.53 52.78
N ILE A 500 -26.40 -3.22 52.54
CA ILE A 500 -27.67 -2.50 52.73
C ILE A 500 -28.64 -2.73 51.56
N VAL A 501 -28.11 -2.82 50.33
CA VAL A 501 -28.91 -2.92 49.10
C VAL A 501 -29.57 -4.29 48.94
N GLY A 502 -28.95 -5.36 49.46
CA GLY A 502 -29.40 -6.73 49.27
C GLY A 502 -29.24 -7.21 47.82
N GLY A 503 -29.25 -8.53 47.60
CA GLY A 503 -28.84 -9.17 46.33
C GLY A 503 -29.67 -8.85 45.06
N SER A 504 -30.70 -8.01 45.15
CA SER A 504 -31.61 -7.70 44.02
C SER A 504 -31.07 -6.62 43.07
N ASN A 505 -30.19 -5.73 43.53
CA ASN A 505 -29.70 -4.58 42.78
C ASN A 505 -28.17 -4.61 42.66
N ARG A 506 -27.63 -4.32 41.48
CA ARG A 506 -26.19 -4.34 41.24
C ARG A 506 -25.54 -3.04 41.69
N VAL A 507 -24.55 -3.14 42.57
CA VAL A 507 -23.69 -2.03 42.98
C VAL A 507 -22.42 -2.07 42.15
N SER A 508 -22.06 -0.94 41.56
CA SER A 508 -20.84 -0.79 40.78
C SER A 508 -20.19 0.55 41.05
N MET A 509 -18.88 0.61 40.87
CA MET A 509 -18.12 1.84 40.92
C MET A 509 -17.69 2.21 39.51
N ASP A 510 -18.00 3.44 39.11
CA ASP A 510 -17.62 3.99 37.82
C ASP A 510 -16.72 5.22 38.03
N VAL A 511 -15.61 5.33 37.30
CA VAL A 511 -14.73 6.50 37.31
C VAL A 511 -15.32 7.58 36.39
N TYR A 512 -15.56 8.78 36.94
CA TYR A 512 -16.15 9.86 36.16
C TYR A 512 -15.08 10.74 35.52
N ASP A 513 -14.17 11.31 36.31
CA ASP A 513 -13.05 12.11 35.80
C ASP A 513 -11.82 11.87 36.71
N TYR A 514 -10.83 12.76 36.65
CA TYR A 514 -9.60 12.66 37.45
C TYR A 514 -9.87 12.77 38.96
N ASP A 515 -10.94 13.46 39.35
CA ASP A 515 -11.22 13.85 40.74
C ASP A 515 -12.45 13.15 41.31
N ILE A 516 -13.39 12.71 40.47
CA ILE A 516 -14.71 12.22 40.85
C ILE A 516 -14.88 10.74 40.49
N LYS A 517 -15.37 9.98 41.46
CA LYS A 517 -15.83 8.60 41.33
C LYS A 517 -17.32 8.52 41.65
N LEU A 518 -18.03 7.64 40.96
CA LEU A 518 -19.47 7.46 41.11
C LEU A 518 -19.76 6.06 41.65
N ILE A 519 -20.43 5.98 42.80
CA ILE A 519 -21.04 4.72 43.23
C ILE A 519 -22.43 4.66 42.63
N VAL A 520 -22.72 3.59 41.91
CA VAL A 520 -23.92 3.44 41.10
C VAL A 520 -24.64 2.17 41.48
N ILE A 521 -25.89 2.32 41.92
CA ILE A 521 -26.80 1.22 42.21
C ILE A 521 -27.81 1.14 41.07
N LYS A 522 -27.76 0.03 40.33
CA LYS A 522 -28.49 -0.16 39.08
C LYS A 522 -29.76 -0.99 39.31
N ASP A 523 -30.61 -1.03 38.27
CA ASP A 523 -31.75 -1.94 38.12
C ASP A 523 -33.02 -1.59 38.95
N PHE A 524 -33.28 -0.31 39.23
CA PHE A 524 -34.55 0.09 39.85
C PHE A 524 -35.69 0.20 38.83
N GLU A 525 -36.83 -0.42 39.10
CA GLU A 525 -38.02 -0.31 38.24
C GLU A 525 -38.79 1.00 38.45
N ASN A 526 -38.75 1.54 39.66
CA ASN A 526 -39.47 2.76 40.04
C ASN A 526 -38.52 3.74 40.76
N ILE A 527 -38.61 5.02 40.40
CA ILE A 527 -37.89 6.13 41.01
C ILE A 527 -38.15 6.25 42.52
N GLU A 528 -39.36 5.91 42.98
CA GLU A 528 -39.73 5.95 44.40
C GLU A 528 -38.94 4.93 45.22
N LYS A 529 -38.76 3.71 44.70
CA LYS A 529 -37.95 2.66 45.35
C LYS A 529 -36.49 3.09 45.46
N ALA A 530 -35.95 3.69 44.40
CA ALA A 530 -34.58 4.21 44.39
C ALA A 530 -34.40 5.33 45.42
N ASN A 531 -35.35 6.28 45.50
CA ASN A 531 -35.31 7.37 46.47
C ASN A 531 -35.48 6.90 47.92
N TYR A 532 -36.27 5.86 48.16
CA TYR A 532 -36.38 5.23 49.48
C TYR A 532 -35.03 4.66 49.93
N LEU A 533 -34.36 3.89 49.06
CA LEU A 533 -33.04 3.32 49.34
C LEU A 533 -31.98 4.42 49.50
N ARG A 534 -32.03 5.48 48.70
CA ARG A 534 -31.16 6.66 48.87
C ARG A 534 -31.24 7.21 50.30
N ARG A 535 -32.44 7.47 50.81
CA ARG A 535 -32.65 7.99 52.17
C ARG A 535 -32.18 7.03 53.26
N ALA A 536 -32.26 5.71 53.03
CA ALA A 536 -31.77 4.71 53.97
C ALA A 536 -30.24 4.69 54.03
N ILE A 537 -29.58 4.79 52.87
CA ILE A 537 -28.11 4.86 52.75
C ILE A 537 -27.58 6.15 53.37
N GLU A 538 -28.20 7.30 53.09
CA GLU A 538 -27.82 8.60 53.66
C GLU A 538 -27.95 8.69 55.20
N ARG A 539 -28.82 7.85 55.80
CA ARG A 539 -28.96 7.76 57.26
C ARG A 539 -27.95 6.82 57.92
N SER A 540 -27.42 5.88 57.17
CA SER A 540 -26.51 4.84 57.67
C SER A 540 -25.05 5.17 57.41
N ILE A 541 -24.75 5.94 56.36
CA ILE A 541 -23.39 6.30 55.97
C ILE A 541 -23.26 7.84 55.96
N ASP A 542 -22.61 8.38 57.00
CA ASP A 542 -22.45 9.83 57.16
C ASP A 542 -21.66 10.48 56.01
N LEU A 543 -20.71 9.76 55.39
CA LEU A 543 -19.92 10.23 54.24
C LEU A 543 -20.80 10.61 53.03
N LEU A 544 -21.94 9.94 52.87
CA LEU A 544 -22.85 10.13 51.74
C LEU A 544 -23.94 11.17 52.03
N LYS A 545 -24.01 11.66 53.28
CA LYS A 545 -25.02 12.61 53.72
C LYS A 545 -24.69 14.00 53.20
N LEU A 546 -25.72 14.74 52.74
CA LEU A 546 -25.58 16.10 52.18
C LEU A 546 -24.69 16.19 50.93
N LYS A 547 -24.34 15.06 50.32
CA LYS A 547 -23.79 15.02 48.96
C LYS A 547 -24.98 15.08 47.98
N ASN A 548 -24.81 15.72 46.82
CA ASN A 548 -25.86 15.86 45.81
C ASN A 548 -26.15 14.51 45.12
N ASN A 549 -26.73 13.56 45.87
CA ASN A 549 -27.05 12.22 45.44
C ASN A 549 -28.37 12.21 44.68
N PHE A 550 -28.43 11.54 43.54
CA PHE A 550 -29.56 11.68 42.64
C PHE A 550 -29.92 10.36 41.97
N VAL A 551 -31.18 10.26 41.54
CA VAL A 551 -31.72 9.11 40.81
C VAL A 551 -31.99 9.55 39.37
N VAL A 552 -31.49 8.80 38.40
CA VAL A 552 -31.68 9.10 36.98
C VAL A 552 -32.04 7.86 36.19
N LEU A 553 -32.60 8.06 34.99
CA LEU A 553 -32.77 6.97 34.04
C LEU A 553 -31.41 6.47 33.57
N SER A 554 -31.29 5.15 33.38
CA SER A 554 -30.03 4.53 32.93
C SER A 554 -29.52 5.10 31.59
N SER A 555 -30.44 5.55 30.73
CA SER A 555 -30.11 6.25 29.47
C SER A 555 -29.51 7.65 29.71
N GLN A 556 -30.04 8.40 30.67
CA GLN A 556 -29.52 9.69 31.09
C GLN A 556 -28.16 9.55 31.78
N TYR A 557 -27.99 8.52 32.64
CA TYR A 557 -26.71 8.20 33.25
C TYR A 557 -25.62 7.93 32.20
N LYS A 558 -25.95 7.14 31.17
CA LYS A 558 -25.03 6.88 30.06
C LYS A 558 -24.63 8.17 29.34
N ASN A 559 -25.58 9.05 29.07
CA ASN A 559 -25.30 10.35 28.45
C ASN A 559 -24.43 11.22 29.37
N MET A 560 -24.69 11.22 30.67
CA MET A 560 -23.90 11.96 31.66
C MET A 560 -22.43 11.54 31.66
N LEU A 561 -22.14 10.24 31.58
CA LEU A 561 -20.76 9.74 31.47
C LEU A 561 -20.08 10.16 30.16
N ILE A 562 -20.82 10.13 29.05
CA ILE A 562 -20.30 10.45 27.70
C ILE A 562 -20.03 11.96 27.56
N TYR A 563 -20.97 12.78 28.01
CA TYR A 563 -20.97 14.24 27.78
C TYR A 563 -20.42 15.05 28.94
N LYS A 564 -20.04 14.39 30.04
CA LYS A 564 -19.54 15.03 31.25
C LYS A 564 -20.47 16.12 31.79
N THR A 565 -21.74 15.77 31.97
CA THR A 565 -22.79 16.71 32.41
C THR A 565 -23.24 16.49 33.86
N LEU A 566 -22.34 16.06 34.76
CA LEU A 566 -22.69 15.81 36.17
C LEU A 566 -23.16 17.08 36.87
N ASP A 567 -22.63 18.23 36.48
CA ASP A 567 -22.99 19.53 37.07
C ASP A 567 -24.46 19.90 36.85
N LEU A 568 -25.08 19.44 35.75
CA LEU A 568 -26.52 19.64 35.49
C LEU A 568 -27.43 18.95 36.52
N TYR A 569 -26.88 18.02 37.30
CA TYR A 569 -27.59 17.26 38.33
C TYR A 569 -27.21 17.68 39.75
N LYS A 570 -26.29 18.64 39.92
CA LYS A 570 -25.91 19.19 41.23
C LYS A 570 -26.87 20.26 41.76
N GLU A 571 -27.80 20.78 40.94
CA GLU A 571 -28.65 21.94 41.29
C GLU A 571 -30.11 21.62 41.69
N ASN A 572 -30.47 20.35 41.94
CA ASN A 572 -31.85 19.97 42.33
C ASN A 572 -31.97 19.36 43.73
#